data_AF-D1QS46-F1
#
_entry.id   AF-D1QS46-F1
#
_cell.length_a   1.000
_cell.length_b   1.000
_cell.length_c   1.000
_cell.angle_alpha   90.00
_cell.angle_beta   90.00
_cell.angle_gamma   90.00
#
_symmetry.space_group_name_H-M   'P 1'
#
loop_
_entity.id
_entity.type
_entity.pdbx_description
1 polymer ?
#
loop_
_entity_poly.entity_id
_entity_poly.type
_entity_poly.pdbx_seq_one_letter_code
_entity_poly.pdbx_strand_id
1 'polypeptide(L)' 'MTTEQRIMALARLGVNESSEIANLLFYSPQTIYNYRSAIKTKAYCKETFEAEVAKLCTVIG' A
#
# COMPACT_ATOMS: atom_id res chain seq x y z
N MET A 1 3.44 -2.24 14.09
CA MET A 1 3.06 -1.76 12.74
C MET A 1 4.28 -1.83 11.84
N THR A 2 4.23 -2.57 10.73
CA THR A 2 5.33 -2.72 9.76
C THR A 2 5.25 -1.66 8.65
N THR A 3 6.33 -1.47 7.89
CA THR A 3 6.35 -0.56 6.73
C THR A 3 5.30 -0.94 5.68
N GLU A 4 5.15 -2.25 5.40
CA GLU A 4 4.12 -2.76 4.47
C GLU A 4 2.70 -2.37 4.93
N GLN A 5 2.42 -2.46 6.24
CA GLN A 5 1.12 -2.03 6.79
C GLN A 5 0.89 -0.53 6.67
N ARG A 6 1.93 0.31 6.86
CA ARG A 6 1.83 1.77 6.71
C ARG A 6 1.54 2.17 5.26
N ILE A 7 2.22 1.54 4.30
CA ILE A 7 1.99 1.76 2.87
C ILE A 7 0.55 1.41 2.50
N MET A 8 0.04 0.26 2.96
CA MET A 8 -1.33 -0.16 2.67
C MET A 8 -2.38 0.72 3.39
N ALA A 9 -2.08 1.23 4.58
CA ALA A 9 -2.94 2.19 5.26
C ALA A 9 -3.04 3.52 4.49
N LEU A 10 -1.91 4.04 3.98
CA LEU A 10 -1.89 5.24 3.16
C LEU A 10 -2.66 5.06 1.85
N ALA A 11 -2.49 3.92 1.17
CA ALA A 11 -3.25 3.58 -0.03
C ALA A 11 -4.77 3.57 0.23
N ARG A 12 -5.21 3.03 1.38
CA ARG A 12 -6.61 3.08 1.82
C ARG A 12 -7.14 4.49 2.07
N LEU A 13 -6.28 5.39 2.54
CA LEU A 13 -6.63 6.80 2.73
C LEU A 13 -6.67 7.60 1.42
N GLY A 14 -6.46 6.94 0.27
CA GLY A 14 -6.47 7.56 -1.06
C GLY A 14 -5.09 8.01 -1.54
N VAL A 15 -4.04 7.83 -0.73
CA VAL A 15 -2.66 8.16 -1.13
C VAL A 15 -2.08 7.00 -1.92
N ASN A 16 -2.29 7.04 -3.24
CA ASN A 16 -1.91 5.95 -4.15
C ASN A 16 -0.57 6.15 -4.84
N GLU A 17 -0.05 7.38 -4.91
CA GLU A 17 1.19 7.67 -5.62
C GLU A 17 2.41 7.27 -4.78
N SER A 18 3.30 6.45 -5.36
CA SER A 18 4.50 5.96 -4.65
C SER A 18 5.42 7.08 -4.19
N SER A 19 5.48 8.20 -4.92
CA SER A 19 6.24 9.41 -4.55
C SER A 19 5.66 10.12 -3.34
N GLU A 20 4.33 10.18 -3.23
CA GLU A 20 3.65 10.80 -2.10
C GLU A 20 3.80 9.96 -0.83
N ILE A 21 3.63 8.63 -0.95
CA ILE A 21 3.91 7.68 0.14
C ILE A 21 5.38 7.77 0.58
N ALA A 22 6.31 7.90 -0.38
CA ALA A 22 7.74 8.03 -0.11
C ALA A 22 8.04 9.29 0.71
N ASN A 23 7.43 10.43 0.35
CA ASN A 23 7.55 11.67 1.12
C ASN A 23 7.00 11.54 2.54
N LEU A 24 5.82 10.92 2.71
CA LEU A 24 5.18 10.73 4.01
C LEU A 24 5.94 9.76 4.93
N LEU A 25 6.62 8.77 4.36
CA LEU A 25 7.36 7.75 5.11
C LEU A 25 8.87 7.99 5.17
N PHE A 26 9.35 9.10 4.60
CA PHE A 26 10.77 9.45 4.50
C PHE A 26 11.63 8.36 3.82
N TYR A 27 11.10 7.80 2.74
CA TYR A 27 11.77 6.80 1.91
C TYR A 27 12.02 7.35 0.50
N SER A 28 12.81 6.62 -0.29
CA SER A 28 12.87 6.87 -1.74
C SER A 28 11.62 6.30 -2.44
N PRO A 29 11.19 6.87 -3.57
CA PRO A 29 10.12 6.28 -4.39
C PRO A 29 10.42 4.83 -4.78
N GLN A 30 11.68 4.52 -5.10
CA GLN A 30 12.12 3.16 -5.43
C GLN A 30 11.88 2.17 -4.27
N THR A 31 12.17 2.59 -3.05
CA THR A 31 11.92 1.78 -1.84
C THR A 31 10.43 1.45 -1.72
N ILE A 32 9.54 2.43 -1.96
CA ILE A 32 8.09 2.20 -1.96
C ILE A 32 7.66 1.24 -3.07
N TYR A 33 8.18 1.41 -4.29
CA TYR A 33 7.93 0.47 -5.40
C TYR A 33 8.33 -0.96 -5.03
N ASN A 34 9.49 -1.15 -4.41
CA ASN A 34 9.98 -2.46 -3.98
C ASN A 34 9.05 -3.09 -2.94
N TYR A 35 8.59 -2.32 -1.94
CA TYR A 35 7.62 -2.80 -0.97
C TYR A 35 6.29 -3.20 -1.62
N ARG A 36 5.73 -2.38 -2.51
CA ARG A 36 4.48 -2.71 -3.21
C ARG A 36 4.63 -3.98 -4.04
N SER A 37 5.73 -4.12 -4.76
CA SER A 37 6.03 -5.34 -5.53
C SER A 37 6.14 -6.58 -4.63
N ALA A 38 6.82 -6.47 -3.49
CA ALA A 38 6.95 -7.56 -2.53
C ALA A 38 5.58 -7.97 -1.94
N ILE A 39 4.73 -7.01 -1.60
CA ILE A 39 3.39 -7.29 -1.06
C ILE A 39 2.49 -7.89 -2.15
N LYS A 40 2.50 -7.33 -3.36
CA LYS A 40 1.75 -7.85 -4.51
C LYS A 40 2.16 -9.28 -4.87
N THR A 41 3.44 -9.62 -4.70
CA THR A 41 3.93 -10.99 -4.92
C THR A 41 3.35 -11.99 -3.92
N LYS A 42 3.00 -11.55 -2.72
CA LYS A 42 2.34 -12.35 -1.69
C LYS A 42 0.80 -12.43 -1.86
N ALA A 43 0.22 -11.67 -2.79
CA ALA A 43 -1.22 -11.62 -2.99
C ALA A 43 -1.74 -12.84 -3.77
N TYR A 44 -2.93 -13.33 -3.39
CA TYR A 44 -3.62 -14.41 -4.09
C TYR A 44 -4.02 -14.00 -5.52
N CYS A 45 -4.59 -12.81 -5.69
CA CYS A 45 -4.91 -12.24 -7.00
C CYS A 45 -4.23 -10.88 -7.15
N LYS A 46 -3.18 -10.83 -7.98
CA LYS A 46 -2.32 -9.64 -8.12
C LYS A 46 -3.02 -8.48 -8.82
N GLU A 47 -3.89 -8.78 -9.78
CA GLU A 47 -4.58 -7.77 -10.60
C GLU A 47 -5.57 -6.95 -9.79
N THR A 48 -6.29 -7.61 -8.88
CA THR A 48 -7.31 -6.95 -8.04
C THR A 48 -6.78 -6.51 -6.69
N PHE A 49 -5.58 -6.94 -6.29
CA PHE A 49 -5.04 -6.74 -4.94
C PHE A 49 -5.16 -5.30 -4.41
N GLU A 50 -4.68 -4.31 -5.16
CA GLU A 50 -4.69 -2.91 -4.73
C GLU A 50 -6.13 -2.37 -4.58
N ALA A 51 -7.03 -2.75 -5.50
CA ALA A 51 -8.43 -2.38 -5.44
C ALA A 51 -9.15 -3.02 -4.25
N GLU A 52 -8.82 -4.29 -3.94
CA GLU A 52 -9.36 -4.98 -2.77
C GLU A 52 -8.82 -4.37 -1.47
N VAL A 53 -7.53 -4.02 -1.42
CA VAL A 53 -6.94 -3.32 -0.26
C VAL A 53 -7.65 -2.01 0.03
N ALA A 54 -7.96 -1.22 -0.99
CA ALA A 54 -8.70 0.03 -0.87
C ALA A 54 -10.13 -0.19 -0.34
N LYS A 55 -10.77 -1.31 -0.68
CA LYS A 55 -12.13 -1.66 -0.23
C LYS A 55 -12.21 -2.23 1.18
N LEU A 56 -11.10 -2.67 1.78
CA LEU A 56 -11.09 -3.32 3.10
C LEU A 56 -11.51 -2.42 4.28
N CYS A 57 -11.82 -1.15 4.05
CA CYS A 57 -12.40 -0.25 5.06
C CYS A 57 -13.92 -0.45 5.20
N THR A 58 -14.34 -1.63 5.66
CA THR A 58 -15.53 -1.71 6.49
C THR A 58 -15.04 -1.49 7.92
N VAL A 59 -15.24 -0.28 8.46
CA VAL A 59 -15.19 -0.11 9.91
C VAL A 59 -16.23 -1.07 10.44
N ILE A 60 -15.79 -2.07 11.21
CA ILE A 60 -16.70 -2.90 12.01
C ILE A 60 -17.29 -1.91 13.03
N GLY A 61 -18.44 -1.34 12.68
CA GLY A 61 -19.31 -0.59 13.58
C GLY A 61 -20.20 -1.53 14.35
#